data_AF-D5E9G4-F1
#
_entry.id   AF-D5E9G4-F1
#
_cell.length_a   1.000
_cell.length_b   1.000
_cell.length_c   1.000
_cell.angle_alpha   90.00
_cell.angle_beta   90.00
_cell.angle_gamma   90.00
#
_symmetry.space_group_name_H-M   'P 1'
#
loop_
_entity.id
_entity.type
_entity.pdbx_description
1 polymer ?
#
loop_
_entity_poly.entity_id
_entity_poly.type
_entity_poly.pdbx_seq_one_letter_code
_entity_poly.pdbx_strand_id
1 'polypeptide(L)'
;MERKPLDLLIDTNGVWLSRNGLLHGVKNFEVSRNHIHITTDCQSRFTVRNSRRSRSARALRNNKYRKACKNCKLSDERITRFVTKDFGRGSQARVITSSKTKKSKSPKEAVVKSVSSKANEMPPVVEAKKEKPVKPDYTPAQKKRITTLLSPADDLSSIKELPTFKELETELVKKRKQDLRQMYEDDRRHQLAQLERDISLFLIEKGFMEVRTSVLIPAKFIERMGITEEDPLYKQIFRVDENTCLRPMLAPGLYNYLHNFDNIMPDPLKIFEIGTCYRKESDGKEHLEEFTMVNFCQMGSGCTKENLLNIIDDLLKYLNIDYEVISDNCMVYGDTIDIMHGDMEISSAVVGPIPQDLDWGVTKPWMGAGMGIERLLKVKHKYTNIKRSSRSISYYNGITTNLR
;
A
#
# COMPACT_ATOMS: atom_id res chain seq x y z
N MET A 1 1.84 3.79 8.86
CA MET A 1 1.05 2.92 9.81
C MET A 1 1.86 2.61 11.08
N GLU A 2 1.33 2.82 12.29
CA GLU A 2 2.10 2.67 13.55
C GLU A 2 2.55 1.21 13.80
N ARG A 3 3.85 0.97 13.94
CA ARG A 3 4.40 -0.38 14.16
C ARG A 3 4.06 -0.86 15.57
N LYS A 4 3.10 -1.78 15.70
CA LYS A 4 2.74 -2.40 16.98
C LYS A 4 3.94 -3.11 17.62
N PRO A 5 4.11 -3.01 18.95
CA PRO A 5 5.14 -3.77 19.68
C PRO A 5 4.83 -5.28 19.63
N LEU A 6 5.86 -6.09 19.92
CA LEU A 6 5.84 -7.53 19.65
C LEU A 6 4.84 -8.27 20.55
N ASP A 7 4.63 -7.80 21.77
CA ASP A 7 3.62 -8.30 22.70
C ASP A 7 2.20 -8.17 22.13
N LEU A 8 1.85 -7.00 21.58
CA LEU A 8 0.54 -6.79 20.98
C LEU A 8 0.32 -7.67 19.73
N LEU A 9 1.39 -7.94 18.99
CA LEU A 9 1.35 -8.87 17.85
C LEU A 9 1.15 -10.31 18.29
N ILE A 10 1.81 -10.74 19.37
CA ILE A 10 1.64 -12.09 19.92
C ILE A 10 0.24 -12.25 20.50
N ASP A 11 -0.27 -11.24 21.20
CA ASP A 11 -1.62 -11.23 21.78
C ASP A 11 -2.69 -11.33 20.70
N THR A 12 -2.57 -10.51 19.64
CA THR A 12 -3.53 -10.48 18.53
C THR A 12 -3.53 -11.81 17.76
N ASN A 13 -2.34 -12.36 17.48
CA ASN A 13 -2.21 -13.52 16.62
C ASN A 13 -2.38 -14.86 17.37
N GLY A 14 -2.16 -14.88 18.69
CA GLY A 14 -2.16 -16.10 19.51
C GLY A 14 -1.07 -17.11 19.11
N VAL A 15 -0.06 -16.69 18.34
CA VAL A 15 1.02 -17.54 17.82
C VAL A 15 2.37 -16.83 17.91
N TRP A 16 3.44 -17.61 17.95
CA TRP A 16 4.83 -17.17 18.05
C TRP A 16 5.66 -17.70 16.89
N LEU A 17 6.53 -16.85 16.35
CA LEU A 17 7.46 -17.19 15.28
C LEU A 17 8.89 -17.24 15.80
N SER A 18 9.46 -18.45 15.81
CA SER A 18 10.86 -18.65 16.18
C SER A 18 11.80 -18.08 15.11
N ARG A 19 13.08 -17.90 15.45
CA ARG A 19 14.11 -17.37 14.53
C ARG A 19 14.27 -18.21 13.25
N ASN A 20 13.95 -19.51 13.33
CA ASN A 20 14.05 -20.47 12.23
C ASN A 20 12.79 -20.49 11.35
N GLY A 21 11.81 -19.62 11.62
CA GLY A 21 10.56 -19.53 10.87
C GLY A 21 9.55 -20.62 11.23
N LEU A 22 9.69 -21.29 12.37
CA LEU A 22 8.70 -22.24 12.87
C LEU A 22 7.57 -21.49 13.59
N LEU A 23 6.33 -21.80 13.21
CA LEU A 23 5.13 -21.27 13.84
C LEU A 23 4.75 -22.12 15.05
N HIS A 24 4.68 -21.51 16.22
CA HIS A 24 4.28 -22.14 17.47
C HIS A 24 2.97 -21.53 17.96
N GLY A 25 2.11 -22.35 18.56
CA GLY A 25 0.97 -21.85 19.33
C GLY A 25 1.46 -21.28 20.65
N VAL A 26 0.92 -20.13 21.06
CA VAL A 26 1.27 -19.50 22.34
C VAL A 26 0.29 -19.97 23.39
N LYS A 27 0.83 -20.55 24.47
CA LYS A 27 0.07 -20.96 25.65
C LYS A 27 -0.10 -19.81 26.63
N ASN A 28 1.00 -19.12 26.93
CA ASN A 28 1.01 -17.87 27.69
C ASN A 28 2.26 -17.06 27.35
N PHE A 29 2.25 -15.77 27.70
CA PHE A 29 3.46 -14.96 27.68
C PHE A 29 3.42 -13.89 28.78
N GLU A 30 4.60 -13.52 29.25
CA GLU A 30 4.80 -12.47 30.24
C GLU A 30 5.65 -11.35 29.66
N VAL A 31 5.26 -10.10 29.90
CA VAL A 31 6.00 -8.93 29.45
C VAL A 31 6.72 -8.32 30.66
N SER A 32 8.05 -8.27 30.60
CA SER A 32 8.89 -7.48 31.49
C SER A 32 9.30 -6.17 30.79
N ARG A 33 9.97 -5.24 31.52
CA ARG A 33 10.25 -3.86 31.03
C ARG A 33 10.68 -3.78 29.56
N ASN A 34 11.59 -4.65 29.11
CA ASN A 34 12.08 -4.68 27.73
C ASN A 34 12.00 -6.06 27.04
N HIS A 35 11.52 -7.10 27.73
CA HIS A 35 11.54 -8.47 27.21
C HIS A 35 10.18 -9.15 27.33
N ILE A 36 9.92 -10.10 26.44
CA ILE A 36 8.76 -10.98 26.42
C ILE A 36 9.26 -12.39 26.68
N HIS A 37 8.66 -13.05 27.66
CA HIS A 37 8.88 -14.45 28.00
C HIS A 37 7.68 -15.25 27.51
N ILE A 38 7.87 -16.05 26.46
CA ILE A 38 6.80 -16.74 25.75
C ILE A 38 6.88 -18.22 26.09
N THR A 39 5.78 -18.82 26.54
CA THR A 39 5.62 -20.27 26.64
C THR A 39 4.71 -20.76 25.53
N THR A 40 5.21 -21.69 24.74
CA THR A 40 4.48 -22.28 23.62
C THR A 40 3.67 -23.51 24.06
N ASP A 41 2.73 -23.94 23.22
CA ASP A 41 1.92 -25.14 23.45
C ASP A 41 2.78 -26.42 23.56
N CYS A 42 3.93 -26.45 22.86
CA CYS A 42 4.93 -27.53 22.99
C CYS A 42 5.88 -27.35 24.18
N GLN A 43 5.53 -26.50 25.16
CA GLN A 43 6.28 -26.23 26.40
C GLN A 43 7.66 -25.57 26.21
N SER A 44 8.03 -25.18 24.98
CA SER A 44 9.26 -24.43 24.74
C SER A 44 9.11 -22.99 25.25
N ARG A 45 10.16 -22.48 25.89
CA ARG A 45 10.23 -21.12 26.44
C ARG A 45 11.18 -20.24 25.63
N PHE A 46 10.74 -19.04 25.28
CA PHE A 46 11.53 -18.06 24.53
C PHE A 46 11.60 -16.74 25.29
N THR A 47 12.79 -16.16 25.39
CA THR A 47 12.98 -14.79 25.90
C THR A 47 13.47 -13.90 24.78
N VAL A 48 12.68 -12.89 24.43
CA VAL A 48 12.96 -11.98 23.31
C VAL A 48 12.71 -10.54 23.69
N ARG A 49 13.44 -9.59 23.09
CA ARG A 49 13.19 -8.16 23.32
C ARG A 49 11.84 -7.76 22.74
N ASN A 50 11.06 -6.93 23.45
CA ASN A 50 9.81 -6.37 22.95
C ASN A 50 10.07 -5.29 21.89
N SER A 51 10.58 -5.71 20.72
CA SER A 51 11.02 -4.82 19.65
C SER A 51 10.02 -4.79 18.49
N ARG A 52 9.61 -3.58 18.11
CA ARG A 52 8.80 -3.27 16.92
C ARG A 52 9.48 -3.64 15.59
N ARG A 53 10.80 -3.81 15.58
CA ARG A 53 11.62 -4.02 14.37
C ARG A 53 12.22 -5.42 14.27
N SER A 54 11.95 -6.31 15.22
CA SER A 54 12.50 -7.67 15.20
C SER A 54 12.02 -8.48 13.99
N ARG A 55 12.81 -9.48 13.58
CA ARG A 55 12.42 -10.43 12.51
C ARG A 55 11.09 -11.11 12.82
N SER A 56 10.88 -11.53 14.07
CA SER A 56 9.60 -12.12 14.51
C SER A 56 8.45 -11.11 14.45
N ALA A 57 8.66 -9.83 14.82
CA ALA A 57 7.64 -8.79 14.69
C ALA A 57 7.30 -8.47 13.22
N ARG A 58 8.27 -8.57 12.29
CA ARG A 58 8.02 -8.43 10.86
C ARG A 58 7.24 -9.62 10.31
N ALA A 59 7.63 -10.83 10.71
CA ALA A 59 7.00 -12.06 10.26
C ALA A 59 5.55 -12.19 10.75
N LEU A 60 5.27 -11.81 12.01
CA LEU A 60 3.91 -11.76 12.57
C LEU A 60 3.03 -10.69 11.92
N ARG A 61 3.58 -9.58 11.42
CA ARG A 61 2.81 -8.55 10.70
C ARG A 61 2.48 -8.96 9.26
N ASN A 62 3.39 -9.70 8.65
CA ASN A 62 3.28 -10.13 7.25
C ASN A 62 2.70 -11.54 7.12
N ASN A 63 2.29 -12.16 8.23
CA ASN A 63 1.75 -13.52 8.32
C ASN A 63 2.63 -14.59 7.65
N LYS A 64 3.96 -14.39 7.67
CA LYS A 64 4.91 -15.28 7.01
C LYS A 64 5.45 -16.30 8.01
N TYR A 65 5.30 -17.59 7.70
CA TYR A 65 5.93 -18.69 8.43
C TYR A 65 6.49 -19.72 7.44
N ARG A 66 7.51 -20.49 7.85
CA ARG A 66 8.14 -21.50 7.00
C ARG A 66 7.44 -22.85 7.14
N LYS A 67 7.26 -23.31 8.38
CA LYS A 67 6.60 -24.57 8.73
C LYS A 67 5.91 -24.44 10.09
N ALA A 68 4.79 -25.13 10.28
CA ALA A 68 4.16 -25.24 11.60
C ALA A 68 4.96 -26.19 12.51
N CYS A 69 5.04 -25.88 13.80
CA CYS A 69 5.69 -26.74 14.76
C CYS A 69 4.89 -28.04 14.94
N LYS A 70 5.49 -29.17 14.57
CA LYS A 70 4.87 -30.51 14.68
C LYS A 70 4.47 -30.85 16.12
N ASN A 71 5.21 -30.36 17.12
CA ASN A 71 4.96 -30.64 18.53
C ASN A 71 3.88 -29.74 19.14
N CYS A 72 3.58 -28.58 18.53
CA CYS A 72 2.52 -27.70 19.01
C CYS A 72 1.12 -28.21 18.63
N LYS A 73 1.01 -29.15 17.68
CA LYS A 73 -0.28 -29.64 17.12
C LYS A 73 -1.24 -28.47 16.84
N LEU A 74 -0.74 -27.46 16.14
CA LEU A 74 -1.54 -26.31 15.72
C LEU A 74 -2.72 -26.80 14.87
N SER A 75 -3.94 -26.46 15.26
CA SER A 75 -5.12 -26.76 14.44
C SER A 75 -5.09 -25.97 13.13
N ASP A 76 -5.66 -26.54 12.08
CA ASP A 76 -5.73 -25.88 10.77
C ASP A 76 -6.51 -24.55 10.86
N GLU A 77 -7.47 -24.45 11.78
CA GLU A 77 -8.14 -23.19 12.09
C GLU A 77 -7.18 -22.11 12.62
N ARG A 78 -6.26 -22.43 13.54
CA ARG A 78 -5.31 -21.44 14.09
C ARG A 78 -4.30 -20.99 13.04
N ILE A 79 -3.88 -21.90 12.17
CA ILE A 79 -3.00 -21.57 11.04
C ILE A 79 -3.75 -20.68 10.05
N THR A 80 -4.99 -21.05 9.71
CA THR A 80 -5.83 -20.28 8.78
C THR A 80 -6.10 -18.89 9.31
N ARG A 81 -6.50 -18.73 10.59
CA ARG A 81 -6.70 -17.41 11.22
C ARG A 81 -5.45 -16.53 11.15
N PHE A 82 -4.28 -17.11 11.39
CA PHE A 82 -3.01 -16.39 11.26
C PHE A 82 -2.74 -15.92 9.82
N VAL A 83 -3.06 -16.74 8.82
CA VAL A 83 -2.82 -16.42 7.41
C VAL A 83 -3.86 -15.42 6.86
N THR A 84 -5.15 -15.66 7.10
CA THR A 84 -6.29 -14.92 6.51
C THR A 84 -6.64 -13.63 7.25
N LYS A 85 -6.05 -13.37 8.42
CA LYS A 85 -6.33 -12.22 9.28
C LYS A 85 -7.76 -12.19 9.85
N ASP A 86 -8.40 -13.35 9.96
CA ASP A 86 -9.73 -13.46 10.55
C ASP A 86 -9.65 -13.46 12.09
N PHE A 87 -9.42 -12.28 12.65
CA PHE A 87 -9.39 -12.04 14.08
C PHE A 87 -10.74 -11.50 14.54
N GLY A 88 -11.74 -12.38 14.67
CA GLY A 88 -12.93 -12.11 15.47
C GLY A 88 -12.54 -11.74 16.90
N ARG A 89 -13.33 -10.88 17.57
CA ARG A 89 -13.04 -10.33 18.91
C ARG A 89 -12.53 -11.42 19.88
N GLY A 90 -11.22 -11.34 20.19
CA GLY A 90 -10.57 -11.92 21.38
C GLY A 90 -10.32 -13.43 21.37
N SER A 91 -9.15 -13.86 20.88
CA SER A 91 -8.52 -15.08 21.42
C SER A 91 -7.66 -14.64 22.61
N GLN A 92 -8.12 -14.88 23.84
CA GLN A 92 -7.41 -14.48 25.04
C GLN A 92 -6.14 -15.34 25.23
N ALA A 93 -4.99 -14.83 24.83
CA ALA A 93 -3.75 -15.22 25.49
C ALA A 93 -3.80 -14.62 26.91
N ARG A 94 -3.63 -15.43 27.95
CA ARG A 94 -3.54 -14.92 29.33
C ARG A 94 -2.24 -14.13 29.47
N VAL A 95 -2.34 -12.81 29.36
CA VAL A 95 -1.26 -11.87 29.68
C VAL A 95 -1.09 -11.88 31.20
N ILE A 96 0.06 -12.33 31.67
CA ILE A 96 0.43 -12.24 33.08
C ILE A 96 1.46 -11.11 33.20
N THR A 97 1.05 -9.96 33.72
CA THR A 97 1.94 -8.84 34.01
C THR A 97 2.54 -9.01 35.40
N SER A 98 3.86 -9.24 35.49
CA SER A 98 4.59 -9.31 36.76
C SER A 98 5.27 -7.98 37.07
N SER A 99 4.52 -7.03 37.64
CA SER A 99 5.09 -5.80 38.21
C SER A 99 5.60 -6.07 39.63
N LYS A 100 6.90 -6.33 39.79
CA LYS A 100 7.57 -6.25 41.10
C LYS A 100 8.29 -4.90 41.24
N THR A 101 7.70 -3.98 42.01
CA THR A 101 8.48 -3.11 42.93
C THR A 101 7.60 -2.46 44.00
N LYS A 102 7.84 -2.91 45.25
CA LYS A 102 7.76 -2.27 46.59
C LYS A 102 6.93 -0.98 46.79
N LYS A 103 5.97 -1.05 47.74
CA LYS A 103 5.80 -0.18 48.93
C LYS A 103 4.65 -0.77 49.79
N SER A 104 4.96 -1.36 50.94
CA SER A 104 4.87 -0.80 52.31
C SER A 104 3.45 -0.58 52.86
N LYS A 105 3.14 -1.40 53.87
CA LYS A 105 2.18 -1.27 54.98
C LYS A 105 0.66 -1.32 54.70
N SER A 106 0.12 -2.46 55.12
CA SER A 106 -1.25 -2.84 55.53
C SER A 106 -1.81 -1.94 56.68
N PRO A 107 -3.05 -2.12 57.20
CA PRO A 107 -3.96 -3.28 57.05
C PRO A 107 -5.49 -3.05 56.95
N LYS A 108 -6.18 -4.13 56.48
CA LYS A 108 -7.48 -4.76 56.88
C LYS A 108 -8.72 -3.87 57.11
N GLU A 109 -9.96 -4.20 56.74
CA GLU A 109 -10.78 -5.42 56.79
C GLU A 109 -11.95 -5.27 55.76
N ALA A 110 -12.34 -6.29 54.97
CA ALA A 110 -13.42 -7.28 55.25
C ALA A 110 -14.81 -6.61 55.41
N VAL A 111 -15.94 -7.00 54.80
CA VAL A 111 -16.53 -8.32 54.49
C VAL A 111 -17.67 -8.14 53.46
N VAL A 112 -17.88 -9.20 52.68
CA VAL A 112 -18.95 -9.48 51.71
C VAL A 112 -20.31 -9.74 52.38
N LYS A 113 -21.45 -9.36 51.77
CA LYS A 113 -22.62 -10.24 51.55
C LYS A 113 -23.83 -9.54 50.90
N SER A 114 -24.01 -9.85 49.63
CA SER A 114 -25.19 -10.46 49.00
C SER A 114 -26.57 -10.53 49.72
N VAL A 115 -27.61 -10.28 48.90
CA VAL A 115 -28.94 -10.94 48.78
C VAL A 115 -30.20 -10.20 49.30
N SER A 116 -31.15 -10.09 48.35
CA SER A 116 -32.63 -10.12 48.41
C SER A 116 -33.46 -8.88 48.81
N SER A 117 -34.22 -8.45 47.79
CA SER A 117 -35.70 -8.44 47.73
C SER A 117 -36.52 -7.23 48.21
N LYS A 118 -37.55 -6.97 47.38
CA LYS A 118 -38.84 -6.31 47.59
C LYS A 118 -38.94 -4.79 47.42
N ALA A 119 -39.58 -4.46 46.29
CA ALA A 119 -40.86 -3.75 46.13
C ALA A 119 -41.06 -2.31 46.66
N ASN A 120 -41.50 -1.49 45.70
CA ASN A 120 -42.34 -0.29 45.77
C ASN A 120 -41.87 0.88 46.65
N GLU A 121 -41.54 1.99 45.97
CA GLU A 121 -42.18 3.30 46.18
C GLU A 121 -41.78 4.29 45.07
N MET A 122 -42.79 4.96 44.51
CA MET A 122 -42.71 6.22 43.75
C MET A 122 -43.12 7.36 44.71
N PRO A 123 -42.93 8.68 44.44
CA PRO A 123 -42.19 9.42 43.40
C PRO A 123 -41.25 10.51 44.06
N PRO A 124 -40.75 11.61 43.45
CA PRO A 124 -41.44 12.62 42.64
C PRO A 124 -40.75 13.00 41.33
N VAL A 125 -41.58 13.63 40.48
CA VAL A 125 -41.28 14.30 39.22
C VAL A 125 -40.07 15.25 39.36
N VAL A 126 -39.03 15.02 38.56
CA VAL A 126 -37.97 16.00 38.31
C VAL A 126 -38.06 16.43 36.86
N GLU A 127 -38.18 17.74 36.68
CA GLU A 127 -38.35 18.44 35.41
C GLU A 127 -37.41 17.94 34.32
N ALA A 128 -38.00 17.63 33.17
CA ALA A 128 -37.25 17.38 31.95
C ALA A 128 -36.51 18.66 31.54
N LYS A 129 -35.22 18.74 31.90
CA LYS A 129 -34.27 19.59 31.17
C LYS A 129 -34.28 19.11 29.73
N LYS A 130 -34.87 19.91 28.84
CA LYS A 130 -34.73 19.77 27.39
C LYS A 130 -33.23 19.77 27.07
N GLU A 131 -32.67 18.59 26.85
CA GLU A 131 -31.41 18.46 26.15
C GLU A 131 -31.58 19.12 24.79
N LYS A 132 -30.78 20.15 24.53
CA LYS A 132 -30.65 20.72 23.18
C LYS A 132 -30.29 19.54 22.25
N PRO A 133 -30.95 19.39 21.10
CA PRO A 133 -30.66 18.27 20.21
C PRO A 133 -29.21 18.40 19.76
N VAL A 134 -28.39 17.42 20.15
CA VAL A 134 -27.08 17.20 19.54
C VAL A 134 -27.35 17.01 18.06
N LYS A 135 -26.95 17.97 17.21
CA LYS A 135 -27.06 17.83 15.74
C LYS A 135 -26.47 16.46 15.38
N PRO A 136 -27.21 15.58 14.70
CA PRO A 136 -26.70 14.26 14.37
C PRO A 136 -25.49 14.42 13.46
N ASP A 137 -24.37 13.78 13.84
CA ASP A 137 -23.19 13.61 13.00
C ASP A 137 -23.61 12.99 11.65
N TYR A 138 -22.93 13.35 10.56
CA TYR A 138 -23.28 12.85 9.23
C TYR A 138 -23.26 11.33 9.20
N THR A 139 -24.25 10.74 8.52
CA THR A 139 -24.26 9.28 8.32
C THR A 139 -23.04 8.83 7.50
N PRO A 140 -22.61 7.56 7.60
CA PRO A 140 -21.50 7.06 6.79
C PRO A 140 -21.68 7.28 5.27
N ALA A 141 -22.92 7.18 4.77
CA ALA A 141 -23.25 7.46 3.38
C ALA A 141 -23.06 8.95 3.02
N GLN A 142 -23.52 9.85 3.89
CA GLN A 142 -23.34 11.30 3.72
C GLN A 142 -21.85 11.67 3.73
N LYS A 143 -21.07 11.13 4.67
CA LYS A 143 -19.60 11.33 4.73
C LYS A 143 -18.91 10.87 3.45
N LYS A 144 -19.32 9.71 2.91
CA LYS A 144 -18.79 9.19 1.64
C LYS A 144 -19.12 10.10 0.46
N ARG A 145 -20.34 10.62 0.40
CA ARG A 145 -20.76 11.58 -0.64
C ARG A 145 -19.98 12.88 -0.56
N ILE A 146 -19.87 13.48 0.63
CA ILE A 146 -19.07 14.67 0.87
C ILE A 146 -17.60 14.42 0.45
N THR A 147 -17.01 13.31 0.88
CA THR A 147 -15.62 12.94 0.51
C THR A 147 -15.42 12.83 -1.00
N THR A 148 -16.44 12.43 -1.74
CA THR A 148 -16.40 12.34 -3.21
C THR A 148 -16.43 13.73 -3.85
N LEU A 149 -17.19 14.66 -3.28
CA LEU A 149 -17.31 16.03 -3.77
C LEU A 149 -16.13 16.93 -3.39
N LEU A 150 -15.42 16.62 -2.30
CA LEU A 150 -14.28 17.43 -1.84
C LEU A 150 -13.11 17.42 -2.82
N SER A 151 -12.51 18.60 -2.98
CA SER A 151 -11.19 18.84 -3.56
C SER A 151 -10.15 18.97 -2.44
N PRO A 152 -8.86 18.65 -2.68
CA PRO A 152 -7.78 18.92 -1.73
C PRO A 152 -7.66 20.39 -1.28
N ALA A 153 -8.19 21.33 -2.07
CA ALA A 153 -8.23 22.75 -1.73
C ALA A 153 -9.41 23.14 -0.80
N ASP A 154 -10.36 22.23 -0.60
CA ASP A 154 -11.51 22.49 0.28
C ASP A 154 -11.12 22.17 1.73
N ASP A 155 -11.11 23.19 2.60
CA ASP A 155 -10.89 22.99 4.04
C ASP A 155 -12.21 23.04 4.81
N LEU A 156 -12.66 21.88 5.29
CA LEU A 156 -13.83 21.77 6.17
C LEU A 156 -13.48 21.93 7.66
N SER A 157 -12.19 21.89 8.04
CA SER A 157 -11.77 21.95 9.44
C SER A 157 -11.91 23.34 10.06
N SER A 158 -11.98 24.37 9.20
CA SER A 158 -12.19 25.77 9.58
C SER A 158 -13.65 26.12 9.91
N ILE A 159 -14.60 25.21 9.66
CA ILE A 159 -16.03 25.43 9.86
C ILE A 159 -16.42 25.10 11.31
N LYS A 160 -16.71 26.14 12.11
CA LYS A 160 -17.08 26.02 13.54
C LYS A 160 -18.42 25.30 13.78
N GLU A 161 -19.39 25.49 12.89
CA GLU A 161 -20.66 24.78 12.92
C GLU A 161 -20.92 24.09 11.59
N LEU A 162 -20.93 22.75 11.61
CA LEU A 162 -21.20 21.95 10.42
C LEU A 162 -22.61 22.27 9.87
N PRO A 163 -22.73 22.71 8.61
CA PRO A 163 -24.01 22.93 7.96
C PRO A 163 -24.78 21.62 7.81
N THR A 164 -26.06 21.69 7.48
CA THR A 164 -26.81 20.47 7.15
C THR A 164 -26.18 19.77 5.94
N PHE A 165 -26.35 18.44 5.84
CA PHE A 165 -25.81 17.69 4.71
C PHE A 165 -26.27 18.26 3.36
N LYS A 166 -27.54 18.68 3.28
CA LYS A 166 -28.15 19.24 2.07
C LYS A 166 -27.51 20.56 1.65
N GLU A 167 -27.25 21.45 2.60
CA GLU A 167 -26.56 22.73 2.35
C GLU A 167 -25.13 22.48 1.86
N LEU A 168 -24.38 21.62 2.55
CA LEU A 168 -23.00 21.32 2.19
C LEU A 168 -22.90 20.65 0.82
N GLU A 169 -23.76 19.67 0.54
CA GLU A 169 -23.81 19.00 -0.76
C GLU A 169 -24.13 20.00 -1.87
N THR A 170 -25.09 20.89 -1.66
CA THR A 170 -25.48 21.90 -2.66
C THR A 170 -24.32 22.84 -3.00
N GLU A 171 -23.62 23.34 -1.97
CA GLU A 171 -22.46 24.21 -2.15
C GLU A 171 -21.30 23.49 -2.86
N LEU A 172 -20.96 22.28 -2.42
CA LEU A 172 -19.88 21.50 -3.04
C LEU A 172 -20.22 21.13 -4.50
N VAL A 173 -21.45 20.72 -4.79
CA VAL A 173 -21.88 20.43 -6.17
C VAL A 173 -21.80 21.68 -7.05
N LYS A 174 -22.25 22.83 -6.55
CA LYS A 174 -22.14 24.12 -7.27
C LYS A 174 -20.68 24.45 -7.57
N LYS A 175 -19.80 24.30 -6.58
CA LYS A 175 -18.36 24.53 -6.72
C LYS A 175 -17.73 23.58 -7.75
N ARG A 176 -18.00 22.28 -7.68
CA ARG A 176 -17.49 21.29 -8.66
C ARG A 176 -17.99 21.57 -10.08
N LYS A 177 -19.23 22.03 -10.25
CA LYS A 177 -19.76 22.47 -11.56
C LYS A 177 -19.00 23.67 -12.09
N GLN A 178 -18.65 24.63 -11.23
CA GLN A 178 -17.83 25.79 -11.60
C GLN A 178 -16.41 25.36 -11.98
N ASP A 179 -15.77 24.50 -11.18
CA ASP A 179 -14.43 23.99 -11.46
C ASP A 179 -14.35 23.32 -12.85
N LEU A 180 -15.35 22.52 -13.23
CA LEU A 180 -15.42 21.90 -14.56
C LEU A 180 -15.65 22.90 -15.69
N ARG A 181 -16.50 23.93 -15.47
CA ARG A 181 -16.73 24.98 -16.47
C ARG A 181 -15.49 25.81 -16.71
N GLN A 182 -14.83 26.22 -15.64
CA GLN A 182 -13.57 26.95 -15.72
C GLN A 182 -12.51 26.14 -16.46
N MET A 183 -12.38 24.84 -16.14
CA MET A 183 -11.45 23.96 -16.84
C MET A 183 -11.77 23.82 -18.35
N TYR A 184 -13.04 23.87 -18.72
CA TYR A 184 -13.48 23.86 -20.11
C TYR A 184 -13.19 25.19 -20.83
N GLU A 185 -13.29 26.31 -20.14
CA GLU A 185 -13.03 27.65 -20.68
C GLU A 185 -11.52 27.92 -20.83
N ASP A 186 -10.72 27.49 -19.85
CA ASP A 186 -9.30 27.84 -19.74
C ASP A 186 -8.37 26.84 -20.48
N ASP A 187 -8.30 25.59 -20.01
CA ASP A 187 -7.19 24.67 -20.33
C ASP A 187 -7.59 23.46 -21.19
N ARG A 188 -8.73 22.82 -20.89
CA ARG A 188 -9.29 21.64 -21.60
C ARG A 188 -8.40 20.38 -21.66
N ARG A 189 -7.22 20.37 -21.02
CA ARG A 189 -6.30 19.23 -21.06
C ARG A 189 -6.58 18.24 -19.94
N HIS A 190 -6.47 16.95 -20.25
CA HIS A 190 -6.48 15.90 -19.25
C HIS A 190 -5.12 15.82 -18.55
N GLN A 191 -5.10 15.81 -17.22
CA GLN A 191 -3.87 15.82 -16.41
C GLN A 191 -2.96 14.62 -16.67
N LEU A 192 -3.54 13.41 -16.84
CA LEU A 192 -2.77 12.21 -17.21
C LEU A 192 -2.03 12.42 -18.52
N ALA A 193 -2.74 12.81 -19.58
CA ALA A 193 -2.14 13.06 -20.88
C ALA A 193 -1.13 14.21 -20.86
N GLN A 194 -1.34 15.24 -20.03
CA GLN A 194 -0.36 16.31 -19.85
C GLN A 194 0.91 15.80 -19.19
N LEU A 195 0.80 15.03 -18.11
CA LEU A 195 1.96 14.47 -17.43
C LEU A 195 2.72 13.47 -18.31
N GLU A 196 2.02 12.66 -19.12
CA GLU A 196 2.66 11.80 -20.13
C GLU A 196 3.53 12.63 -21.10
N ARG A 197 3.01 13.76 -21.61
CA ARG A 197 3.78 14.66 -22.49
C ARG A 197 4.97 15.29 -21.78
N ASP A 198 4.77 15.79 -20.56
CA ASP A 198 5.83 16.44 -19.78
C ASP A 198 6.99 15.47 -19.50
N ILE A 199 6.68 14.23 -19.11
CA ILE A 199 7.69 13.18 -18.87
C ILE A 199 8.38 12.76 -20.17
N SER A 200 7.62 12.65 -21.27
CA SER A 200 8.20 12.27 -22.57
C SER A 200 9.21 13.32 -23.04
N LEU A 201 8.85 14.61 -22.98
CA LEU A 201 9.75 15.71 -23.33
C LEU A 201 11.02 15.69 -22.48
N PHE A 202 10.87 15.54 -21.15
CA PHE A 202 12.01 15.45 -20.24
C PHE A 202 12.97 14.30 -20.61
N LEU A 203 12.45 13.10 -20.88
CA LEU A 203 13.28 11.94 -21.22
C LEU A 203 13.96 12.09 -22.58
N ILE A 204 13.26 12.67 -23.57
CA ILE A 204 13.84 12.98 -24.88
C ILE A 204 14.99 13.98 -24.75
N GLU A 205 14.83 15.04 -23.94
CA GLU A 205 15.90 16.01 -23.66
C GLU A 205 17.10 15.38 -22.94
N LYS A 206 16.90 14.31 -22.17
CA LYS A 206 17.96 13.49 -21.55
C LYS A 206 18.60 12.47 -22.51
N GLY A 207 18.18 12.47 -23.77
CA GLY A 207 18.71 11.62 -24.84
C GLY A 207 18.11 10.21 -24.89
N PHE A 208 16.93 10.00 -24.31
CA PHE A 208 16.21 8.73 -24.46
C PHE A 208 15.33 8.72 -25.71
N MET A 209 15.32 7.59 -26.41
CA MET A 209 14.42 7.34 -27.53
C MET A 209 13.07 6.84 -27.03
N GLU A 210 11.98 7.49 -27.44
CA GLU A 210 10.62 7.01 -27.15
C GLU A 210 10.28 5.80 -28.03
N VAL A 211 9.83 4.71 -27.41
CA VAL A 211 9.32 3.52 -28.10
C VAL A 211 7.88 3.22 -27.69
N ARG A 212 7.15 2.54 -28.57
CA ARG A 212 5.77 2.11 -28.34
C ARG A 212 5.65 0.62 -28.63
N THR A 213 5.13 -0.14 -27.68
CA THR A 213 4.93 -1.60 -27.82
C THR A 213 3.44 -1.95 -27.72
N SER A 214 3.08 -3.13 -28.24
CA SER A 214 1.71 -3.64 -28.18
C SER A 214 1.27 -3.87 -26.72
N VAL A 215 0.01 -3.53 -26.42
CA VAL A 215 -0.63 -3.87 -25.14
C VAL A 215 -0.87 -5.38 -25.04
N LEU A 216 -1.22 -6.02 -26.16
CA LEU A 216 -1.35 -7.48 -26.25
C LEU A 216 0.04 -8.08 -26.46
N ILE A 217 0.47 -8.91 -25.51
CA ILE A 217 1.75 -9.61 -25.58
C ILE A 217 1.54 -11.12 -25.58
N PRO A 218 2.46 -11.89 -26.18
CA PRO A 218 2.45 -13.35 -26.06
C PRO A 218 2.58 -13.79 -24.60
N ALA A 219 1.81 -14.80 -24.19
CA ALA A 219 1.86 -15.36 -22.83
C ALA A 219 3.27 -15.86 -22.48
N LYS A 220 4.02 -16.41 -23.45
CA LYS A 220 5.42 -16.81 -23.30
C LYS A 220 6.36 -15.68 -22.83
N PHE A 221 6.00 -14.41 -23.05
CA PHE A 221 6.79 -13.29 -22.55
C PHE A 221 6.72 -13.20 -21.02
N ILE A 222 5.61 -13.60 -20.42
CA ILE A 222 5.47 -13.67 -18.96
C ILE A 222 6.37 -14.76 -18.40
N GLU A 223 6.38 -15.93 -19.02
CA GLU A 223 7.26 -17.04 -18.63
C GLU A 223 8.73 -16.65 -18.76
N ARG A 224 9.10 -15.94 -19.84
CA ARG A 224 10.45 -15.37 -20.06
C ARG A 224 10.82 -14.26 -19.07
N MET A 225 9.83 -13.65 -18.40
CA MET A 225 10.09 -12.76 -17.25
C MET A 225 10.29 -13.54 -15.93
N GLY A 226 10.29 -14.87 -15.97
CA GLY A 226 10.42 -15.73 -14.80
C GLY A 226 9.18 -15.77 -13.92
N ILE A 227 8.00 -15.41 -14.45
CA ILE A 227 6.74 -15.38 -13.71
C ILE A 227 5.99 -16.69 -13.97
N THR A 228 5.90 -17.56 -12.95
CA THR A 228 5.26 -18.87 -13.03
C THR A 228 3.97 -18.93 -12.22
N GLU A 229 3.22 -20.04 -12.26
CA GLU A 229 1.91 -20.16 -11.59
C GLU A 229 1.97 -20.00 -10.06
N GLU A 230 3.14 -20.28 -9.50
CA GLU A 230 3.46 -20.12 -8.09
C GLU A 230 3.61 -18.64 -7.69
N ASP A 231 3.90 -17.76 -8.64
CA ASP A 231 4.06 -16.33 -8.39
C ASP A 231 2.73 -15.63 -8.14
N PRO A 232 2.64 -14.76 -7.12
CA PRO A 232 1.46 -13.93 -6.90
C PRO A 232 1.07 -13.09 -8.12
N LEU A 233 2.06 -12.62 -8.88
CA LEU A 233 1.85 -11.78 -10.06
C LEU A 233 1.18 -12.56 -11.20
N TYR A 234 1.40 -13.87 -11.32
CA TYR A 234 0.77 -14.69 -12.37
C TYR A 234 -0.76 -14.66 -12.29
N LYS A 235 -1.31 -14.72 -11.08
CA LYS A 235 -2.75 -14.64 -10.82
C LYS A 235 -3.33 -13.27 -11.16
N GLN A 236 -2.50 -12.23 -11.24
CA GLN A 236 -2.90 -10.89 -11.60
C GLN A 236 -3.00 -10.68 -13.12
N ILE A 237 -2.63 -11.66 -13.95
CA ILE A 237 -2.58 -11.45 -15.39
C ILE A 237 -3.97 -11.58 -16.01
N PHE A 238 -4.33 -10.60 -16.83
CA PHE A 238 -5.50 -10.67 -17.71
C PHE A 238 -5.14 -11.44 -18.98
N ARG A 239 -5.47 -12.74 -19.02
CA ARG A 239 -5.38 -13.57 -20.23
C ARG A 239 -6.52 -13.19 -21.18
N VAL A 240 -6.20 -13.09 -22.47
CA VAL A 240 -7.16 -12.81 -23.54
C VAL A 240 -7.52 -14.12 -24.24
N ASP A 241 -6.51 -14.93 -24.54
CA ASP A 241 -6.63 -16.32 -24.98
C ASP A 241 -5.51 -17.18 -24.35
N GLU A 242 -5.31 -18.40 -24.86
CA GLU A 242 -4.26 -19.31 -24.38
C GLU A 242 -2.84 -18.76 -24.63
N ASN A 243 -2.64 -18.03 -25.72
CA ASN A 243 -1.35 -17.57 -26.23
C ASN A 243 -1.09 -16.09 -25.98
N THR A 244 -2.10 -15.29 -25.59
CA THR A 244 -2.00 -13.84 -25.45
C THR A 244 -2.58 -13.32 -24.13
N CYS A 245 -1.98 -12.25 -23.62
CA CYS A 245 -2.46 -11.55 -22.44
C CYS A 245 -2.26 -10.03 -22.57
N LEU A 246 -2.98 -9.28 -21.74
CA LEU A 246 -2.69 -7.86 -21.55
C LEU A 246 -1.40 -7.74 -20.74
N ARG A 247 -0.49 -6.87 -21.20
CA ARG A 247 0.79 -6.65 -20.53
C ARG A 247 0.60 -6.16 -19.08
N PRO A 248 1.18 -6.84 -18.07
CA PRO A 248 1.15 -6.37 -16.68
C PRO A 248 2.29 -5.40 -16.36
N MET A 249 3.24 -5.22 -17.29
CA MET A 249 4.41 -4.36 -17.19
C MET A 249 4.97 -4.07 -18.60
N LEU A 250 5.81 -3.04 -18.72
CA LEU A 250 6.45 -2.66 -20.00
C LEU A 250 7.73 -3.45 -20.32
N ALA A 251 8.32 -4.12 -19.32
CA ALA A 251 9.64 -4.75 -19.44
C ALA A 251 9.78 -5.73 -20.62
N PRO A 252 8.82 -6.64 -20.93
CA PRO A 252 8.93 -7.52 -22.09
C PRO A 252 9.15 -6.81 -23.42
N GLY A 253 8.44 -5.70 -23.63
CA GLY A 253 8.56 -4.89 -24.83
C GLY A 253 9.92 -4.19 -24.90
N LEU A 254 10.34 -3.60 -23.77
CA LEU A 254 11.63 -2.92 -23.65
C LEU A 254 12.81 -3.87 -23.83
N TYR A 255 12.78 -5.07 -23.25
CA TYR A 255 13.83 -6.08 -23.43
C TYR A 255 14.04 -6.45 -24.91
N ASN A 256 12.96 -6.63 -25.68
CA ASN A 256 13.08 -6.89 -27.11
C ASN A 256 13.74 -5.71 -27.85
N TYR A 257 13.39 -4.47 -27.50
CA TYR A 257 14.05 -3.29 -28.07
C TYR A 257 15.53 -3.22 -27.69
N LEU A 258 15.89 -3.49 -26.42
CA LEU A 258 17.29 -3.53 -25.98
C LEU A 258 18.09 -4.54 -26.80
N HIS A 259 17.59 -5.76 -26.94
CA HIS A 259 18.26 -6.81 -27.71
C HIS A 259 18.40 -6.42 -29.20
N ASN A 260 17.32 -5.97 -29.82
CA ASN A 260 17.31 -5.69 -31.27
C ASN A 260 18.12 -4.44 -31.63
N PHE A 261 18.15 -3.43 -30.76
CA PHE A 261 18.84 -2.17 -31.03
C PHE A 261 20.30 -2.18 -30.64
N ASP A 262 20.76 -3.15 -29.84
CA ASP A 262 22.14 -3.22 -29.38
C ASP A 262 23.17 -3.22 -30.51
N ASN A 263 22.84 -3.85 -31.64
CA ASN A 263 23.71 -3.96 -32.81
C ASN A 263 23.54 -2.80 -33.81
N ILE A 264 22.64 -1.85 -33.54
CA ILE A 264 22.27 -0.77 -34.46
C ILE A 264 22.65 0.59 -33.88
N MET A 265 22.37 0.79 -32.59
CA MET A 265 22.52 2.08 -31.92
C MET A 265 23.90 2.23 -31.28
N PRO A 266 24.43 3.47 -31.17
CA PRO A 266 25.65 3.71 -30.42
C PRO A 266 25.47 3.46 -28.92
N ASP A 267 26.56 3.14 -28.25
CA ASP A 267 26.61 3.06 -26.79
C ASP A 267 26.60 4.47 -26.16
N PRO A 268 25.85 4.71 -25.07
CA PRO A 268 24.86 3.81 -24.46
C PRO A 268 23.48 3.88 -25.14
N LEU A 269 22.80 2.73 -25.23
CA LEU A 269 21.41 2.66 -25.71
C LEU A 269 20.46 3.17 -24.62
N LYS A 270 19.67 4.19 -24.94
CA LYS A 270 18.68 4.79 -24.03
C LYS A 270 17.29 4.76 -24.65
N ILE A 271 16.35 4.06 -24.02
CA ILE A 271 14.96 3.96 -24.48
C ILE A 271 13.97 4.18 -23.34
N PHE A 272 12.76 4.64 -23.66
CA PHE A 272 11.67 4.67 -22.71
C PHE A 272 10.33 4.40 -23.39
N GLU A 273 9.37 3.89 -22.64
CA GLU A 273 7.99 3.76 -23.05
C GLU A 273 7.06 4.33 -21.99
N ILE A 274 6.03 5.04 -22.44
CA ILE A 274 4.86 5.38 -21.64
C ILE A 274 3.65 4.64 -22.20
N GLY A 275 2.97 3.86 -21.36
CA GLY A 275 1.81 3.11 -21.83
C GLY A 275 1.03 2.38 -20.75
N THR A 276 -0.18 1.99 -21.12
CA THR A 276 -1.11 1.30 -20.21
C THR A 276 -0.68 -0.14 -19.95
N CYS A 277 -0.79 -0.54 -18.69
CA CYS A 277 -0.60 -1.89 -18.18
C CYS A 277 -1.84 -2.33 -17.39
N TYR A 278 -2.01 -3.65 -17.27
CA TYR A 278 -3.18 -4.25 -16.65
C TYR A 278 -2.82 -5.31 -15.62
N ARG A 279 -3.38 -5.23 -14.42
CA ARG A 279 -3.24 -6.25 -13.37
C ARG A 279 -4.56 -6.45 -12.64
N LYS A 280 -4.98 -7.69 -12.39
CA LYS A 280 -6.13 -8.00 -11.56
C LYS A 280 -5.77 -7.67 -10.11
N GLU A 281 -6.12 -6.47 -9.69
CA GLU A 281 -6.01 -6.00 -8.33
C GLU A 281 -7.38 -5.56 -7.85
N SER A 282 -7.69 -5.77 -6.58
CA SER A 282 -8.90 -5.17 -6.02
C SER A 282 -8.72 -3.66 -6.02
N ASP A 283 -9.48 -2.99 -6.88
CA ASP A 283 -9.56 -1.54 -7.01
C ASP A 283 -9.57 -0.88 -5.61
N GLY A 284 -8.45 -0.26 -5.26
CA GLY A 284 -8.14 0.17 -3.90
C GLY A 284 -7.97 1.68 -3.77
N LYS A 285 -7.40 2.12 -2.64
CA LYS A 285 -6.98 3.53 -2.48
C LYS A 285 -5.68 3.84 -3.24
N GLU A 286 -4.86 2.81 -3.49
CA GLU A 286 -3.49 2.90 -4.02
C GLU A 286 -3.24 2.00 -5.26
N HIS A 287 -4.25 1.21 -5.65
CA HIS A 287 -4.17 0.17 -6.66
C HIS A 287 -5.30 0.36 -7.70
N LEU A 288 -4.96 0.08 -8.96
CA LEU A 288 -5.86 0.18 -10.12
C LEU A 288 -5.67 -1.06 -10.98
N GLU A 289 -6.76 -1.56 -11.58
CA GLU A 289 -6.63 -2.64 -12.56
C GLU A 289 -5.97 -2.18 -13.87
N GLU A 290 -6.31 -0.97 -14.30
CA GLU A 290 -5.73 -0.27 -15.45
C GLU A 290 -4.90 0.91 -14.95
N PHE A 291 -3.62 0.94 -15.32
CA PHE A 291 -2.70 2.00 -14.90
C PHE A 291 -1.67 2.31 -15.99
N THR A 292 -1.11 3.51 -15.97
CA THR A 292 -0.17 4.01 -16.96
C THR A 292 1.23 3.98 -16.36
N MET A 293 2.11 3.19 -16.97
CA MET A 293 3.52 3.12 -16.58
C MET A 293 4.35 4.01 -17.47
N VAL A 294 5.35 4.66 -16.89
CA VAL A 294 6.56 5.05 -17.60
C VAL A 294 7.69 4.13 -17.16
N ASN A 295 8.38 3.54 -18.13
CA ASN A 295 9.61 2.81 -17.89
C ASN A 295 10.70 3.38 -18.80
N PHE A 296 11.83 3.79 -18.22
CA PHE A 296 13.03 4.13 -18.97
C PHE A 296 14.13 3.12 -18.66
N CYS A 297 14.99 2.86 -19.65
CA CYS A 297 16.12 1.96 -19.52
C CYS A 297 17.31 2.50 -20.30
N GLN A 298 18.50 2.37 -19.72
CA GLN A 298 19.78 2.57 -20.38
C GLN A 298 20.56 1.25 -20.34
N MET A 299 21.19 0.86 -21.44
CA MET A 299 22.04 -0.32 -21.54
C MET A 299 23.41 0.06 -22.11
N GLY A 300 24.47 -0.55 -21.56
CA GLY A 300 25.85 -0.29 -21.92
C GLY A 300 26.57 0.61 -20.92
N SER A 301 27.37 1.56 -21.41
CA SER A 301 28.19 2.43 -20.55
C SER A 301 27.35 3.29 -19.61
N GLY A 302 27.89 3.59 -18.43
CA GLY A 302 27.27 4.50 -17.47
C GLY A 302 26.05 3.94 -16.72
N CYS A 303 25.78 2.64 -16.80
CA CYS A 303 24.70 1.99 -16.06
C CYS A 303 25.09 1.74 -14.59
N THR A 304 25.12 2.81 -13.80
CA THR A 304 25.44 2.77 -12.37
C THR A 304 24.24 3.19 -11.52
N LYS A 305 24.22 2.75 -10.25
CA LYS A 305 23.22 3.18 -9.27
C LYS A 305 23.14 4.71 -9.12
N GLU A 306 24.29 5.37 -9.15
CA GLU A 306 24.37 6.84 -9.05
C GLU A 306 23.71 7.53 -10.24
N ASN A 307 24.03 7.11 -11.47
CA ASN A 307 23.43 7.70 -12.66
C ASN A 307 21.91 7.44 -12.73
N LEU A 308 21.47 6.24 -12.34
CA LEU A 308 20.05 5.91 -12.23
C LEU A 308 19.33 6.86 -11.27
N LEU A 309 19.90 7.05 -10.07
CA LEU A 309 19.34 7.94 -9.07
C LEU A 309 19.36 9.41 -9.51
N ASN A 310 20.38 9.86 -10.22
CA ASN A 310 20.44 11.22 -10.75
C ASN A 310 19.33 11.48 -11.77
N ILE A 311 19.02 10.52 -12.66
CA ILE A 311 17.91 10.65 -13.62
C ILE A 311 16.56 10.71 -12.90
N ILE A 312 16.36 9.85 -11.90
CA ILE A 312 15.14 9.83 -11.08
C ILE A 312 15.00 11.16 -10.31
N ASP A 313 16.08 11.64 -9.70
CA ASP A 313 16.11 12.89 -8.95
C ASP A 313 15.76 14.09 -9.84
N ASP A 314 16.40 14.20 -11.00
CA ASP A 314 16.12 15.26 -11.98
C ASP A 314 14.65 15.24 -12.42
N LEU A 315 14.10 14.04 -12.68
CA LEU A 315 12.70 13.89 -13.09
C LEU A 315 11.74 14.30 -11.97
N LEU A 316 11.96 13.83 -10.74
CA LEU A 316 11.07 14.14 -9.62
C LEU A 316 11.17 15.61 -9.20
N LYS A 317 12.35 16.23 -9.29
CA LYS A 317 12.52 17.68 -9.15
C LYS A 317 11.77 18.45 -10.24
N TYR A 318 11.90 18.04 -11.50
CA TYR A 318 11.16 18.64 -12.62
C TYR A 318 9.63 18.57 -12.39
N LEU A 319 9.15 17.47 -11.79
CA LEU A 319 7.74 17.30 -11.45
C LEU A 319 7.32 17.97 -10.13
N ASN A 320 8.25 18.55 -9.37
CA ASN A 320 8.07 19.10 -8.02
C ASN A 320 7.47 18.07 -7.03
N ILE A 321 8.06 16.88 -6.98
CA ILE A 321 7.65 15.79 -6.09
C ILE A 321 8.78 15.50 -5.10
N ASP A 322 8.49 15.69 -3.81
CA ASP A 322 9.39 15.27 -2.73
C ASP A 322 9.44 13.74 -2.63
N TYR A 323 10.60 13.18 -2.31
CA TYR A 323 10.74 11.72 -2.21
C TYR A 323 11.88 11.30 -1.26
N GLU A 324 11.86 10.04 -0.88
CA GLU A 324 12.92 9.36 -0.13
C GLU A 324 13.34 8.09 -0.88
N VAL A 325 14.64 7.81 -0.90
CA VAL A 325 15.19 6.59 -1.52
C VAL A 325 15.35 5.51 -0.45
N ILE A 326 14.73 4.35 -0.67
CA ILE A 326 14.88 3.18 0.20
C ILE A 326 15.44 2.04 -0.66
N SER A 327 16.54 1.43 -0.20
CA SER A 327 17.02 0.19 -0.83
C SER A 327 16.22 -0.99 -0.29
N ASP A 328 15.57 -1.75 -1.17
CA ASP A 328 14.76 -2.94 -0.84
C ASP A 328 15.09 -4.09 -1.82
N ASN A 329 14.32 -5.18 -1.78
CA ASN A 329 14.47 -6.32 -2.69
C ASN A 329 13.09 -6.71 -3.25
N CYS A 330 12.94 -6.71 -4.58
CA CYS A 330 11.70 -7.05 -5.28
C CYS A 330 11.74 -8.49 -5.86
N MET A 331 10.57 -9.09 -6.01
CA MET A 331 10.48 -10.48 -6.45
C MET A 331 10.80 -10.70 -7.94
N VAL A 332 10.70 -9.65 -8.77
CA VAL A 332 10.87 -9.76 -10.23
C VAL A 332 12.34 -9.59 -10.64
N TYR A 333 13.06 -8.68 -9.98
CA TYR A 333 14.39 -8.23 -10.40
C TYR A 333 15.49 -8.43 -9.34
N GLY A 334 15.16 -8.84 -8.11
CA GLY A 334 16.14 -9.00 -7.03
C GLY A 334 16.36 -7.70 -6.24
N ASP A 335 17.60 -7.27 -6.05
CA ASP A 335 17.89 -6.02 -5.31
C ASP A 335 17.35 -4.81 -6.07
N THR A 336 16.40 -4.09 -5.45
CA THR A 336 15.74 -2.92 -6.04
C THR A 336 15.94 -1.67 -5.22
N ILE A 337 15.72 -0.56 -5.89
CA ILE A 337 15.74 0.76 -5.29
C ILE A 337 14.30 1.26 -5.38
N ASP A 338 13.65 1.34 -4.23
CA ASP A 338 12.29 1.83 -4.14
C ASP A 338 12.31 3.31 -3.79
N ILE A 339 11.55 4.09 -4.54
CA ILE A 339 11.43 5.54 -4.38
C ILE A 339 10.07 5.82 -3.75
N MET A 340 10.09 6.44 -2.58
CA MET A 340 8.92 6.58 -1.71
C MET A 340 8.52 8.05 -1.56
N HIS A 341 7.21 8.31 -1.55
CA HIS A 341 6.63 9.57 -1.08
C HIS A 341 5.78 9.27 0.17
N GLY A 342 6.36 9.50 1.36
CA GLY A 342 5.77 9.07 2.62
C GLY A 342 5.65 7.54 2.70
N ASP A 343 4.41 7.04 2.87
CA ASP A 343 4.13 5.59 2.93
C ASP A 343 3.86 4.99 1.51
N MET A 344 3.91 5.78 0.42
CA MET A 344 3.59 5.33 -0.95
C MET A 344 4.84 5.16 -1.82
N GLU A 345 4.96 4.00 -2.48
CA GLU A 345 5.97 3.77 -3.51
C GLU A 345 5.55 4.42 -4.84
N ILE A 346 6.38 5.34 -5.35
CA ILE A 346 6.15 6.05 -6.61
C ILE A 346 7.00 5.52 -7.77
N SER A 347 8.12 4.86 -7.48
CA SER A 347 8.97 4.19 -8.46
C SER A 347 9.66 2.98 -7.87
N SER A 348 9.92 1.98 -8.71
CA SER A 348 10.87 0.90 -8.43
C SER A 348 11.93 0.89 -9.54
N ALA A 349 13.19 0.84 -9.14
CA ALA A 349 14.33 0.96 -10.02
C ALA A 349 15.33 -0.19 -9.80
N VAL A 350 16.03 -0.54 -10.88
CA VAL A 350 16.88 -1.74 -10.96
C VAL A 350 18.18 -1.36 -11.66
N VAL A 351 19.29 -1.89 -11.14
CA VAL A 351 20.58 -1.89 -11.83
C VAL A 351 20.90 -3.33 -12.15
N GLY A 352 20.89 -3.67 -13.43
CA GLY A 352 21.33 -4.96 -13.93
C GLY A 352 22.87 -5.09 -13.94
N PRO A 353 23.40 -6.24 -14.33
CA PRO A 353 22.67 -7.37 -14.89
C PRO A 353 21.90 -8.18 -13.85
N ILE A 354 20.86 -8.88 -14.29
CA ILE A 354 20.10 -9.86 -13.53
C ILE A 354 20.01 -11.19 -14.31
N PRO A 355 19.76 -12.34 -13.66
CA PRO A 355 19.73 -13.64 -14.33
C PRO A 355 18.79 -13.70 -15.54
N GLN A 356 17.66 -13.00 -15.49
CA GLN A 356 16.64 -12.97 -16.54
C GLN A 356 17.13 -12.32 -17.84
N ASP A 357 18.19 -11.51 -17.81
CA ASP A 357 18.70 -10.80 -19.00
C ASP A 357 19.09 -11.77 -20.12
N LEU A 358 19.66 -12.93 -19.74
CA LEU A 358 20.08 -13.98 -20.66
C LEU A 358 18.91 -14.53 -21.45
N ASP A 359 17.76 -14.72 -20.79
CA ASP A 359 16.56 -15.20 -21.47
C ASP A 359 16.16 -14.23 -22.56
N TRP A 360 16.37 -12.92 -22.37
CA TRP A 360 16.09 -11.85 -23.32
C TRP A 360 17.19 -11.57 -24.33
N GLY A 361 18.33 -12.27 -24.26
CA GLY A 361 19.49 -12.00 -25.12
C GLY A 361 20.19 -10.68 -24.81
N VAL A 362 20.00 -10.15 -23.60
CA VAL A 362 20.71 -8.98 -23.08
C VAL A 362 21.93 -9.46 -22.32
N THR A 363 23.11 -8.96 -22.68
CA THR A 363 24.41 -9.41 -22.13
C THR A 363 25.27 -8.26 -21.60
N LYS A 364 24.76 -7.03 -21.67
CA LYS A 364 25.44 -5.82 -21.20
C LYS A 364 24.84 -5.33 -19.89
N PRO A 365 25.59 -4.57 -19.06
CA PRO A 365 25.02 -3.85 -17.92
C PRO A 365 23.89 -2.93 -18.37
N TRP A 366 22.88 -2.77 -17.52
CA TRP A 366 21.76 -1.86 -17.77
C TRP A 366 21.23 -1.27 -16.47
N MET A 367 20.51 -0.16 -16.57
CA MET A 367 19.79 0.45 -15.46
C MET A 367 18.43 0.92 -15.93
N GLY A 368 17.41 0.83 -15.10
CA GLY A 368 16.08 1.29 -15.46
C GLY A 368 15.17 1.52 -14.27
N ALA A 369 14.14 2.31 -14.47
CA ALA A 369 13.12 2.57 -13.46
C ALA A 369 11.72 2.56 -14.09
N GLY A 370 10.77 2.06 -13.31
CA GLY A 370 9.33 2.13 -13.63
C GLY A 370 8.62 3.07 -12.65
N MET A 371 7.69 3.88 -13.15
CA MET A 371 6.83 4.75 -12.33
C MET A 371 5.39 4.67 -12.81
N GLY A 372 4.45 4.64 -11.85
CA GLY A 372 3.02 4.74 -12.14
C GLY A 372 2.59 6.19 -12.24
N ILE A 373 2.15 6.65 -13.41
CA ILE A 373 1.83 8.07 -13.65
C ILE A 373 0.64 8.51 -12.81
N GLU A 374 -0.35 7.64 -12.58
CA GLU A 374 -1.49 7.93 -11.70
C GLU A 374 -1.05 8.17 -10.24
N ARG A 375 0.01 7.48 -9.77
CA ARG A 375 0.58 7.71 -8.44
C ARG A 375 1.29 9.06 -8.37
N LEU A 376 2.07 9.41 -9.40
CA LEU A 376 2.71 10.73 -9.50
C LEU A 376 1.66 11.85 -9.49
N LEU A 377 0.57 11.72 -10.24
CA LEU A 377 -0.54 12.68 -10.22
C LEU A 377 -1.24 12.74 -8.85
N LYS A 378 -1.48 11.58 -8.23
CA LYS A 378 -2.09 11.52 -6.89
C LYS A 378 -1.27 12.31 -5.88
N VAL A 379 0.05 12.17 -5.91
CA VAL A 379 0.96 12.92 -5.04
C VAL A 379 0.96 14.40 -5.40
N LYS A 380 1.21 14.75 -6.67
CA LYS A 380 1.28 16.13 -7.17
C LYS A 380 0.03 16.95 -6.85
N HIS A 381 -1.15 16.35 -6.99
CA HIS A 381 -2.43 17.02 -6.74
C HIS A 381 -3.03 16.69 -5.38
N LYS A 382 -2.35 15.93 -4.52
CA LYS A 382 -2.81 15.54 -3.18
C LYS A 382 -4.17 14.86 -3.18
N TYR A 383 -4.45 14.01 -4.17
CA TYR A 383 -5.71 13.30 -4.26
C TYR A 383 -5.86 12.26 -3.15
N THR A 384 -7.06 12.18 -2.60
CA THR A 384 -7.40 11.27 -1.49
C THR A 384 -7.47 9.79 -1.91
N ASN A 385 -7.62 9.52 -3.20
CA ASN A 385 -7.64 8.19 -3.80
C ASN A 385 -7.06 8.26 -5.22
N ILE A 386 -6.30 7.24 -5.61
CA ILE A 386 -5.71 7.08 -6.95
C ILE A 386 -6.73 7.06 -8.09
N LYS A 387 -7.99 6.66 -7.85
CA LYS A 387 -9.05 6.72 -8.87
C LYS A 387 -9.36 8.14 -9.40
N ARG A 388 -8.91 9.19 -8.69
CA ARG A 388 -9.05 10.58 -9.13
C ARG A 388 -8.04 10.96 -10.23
N SER A 389 -6.92 10.25 -10.29
CA SER A 389 -5.87 10.44 -11.31
C SER A 389 -5.90 9.40 -12.43
N SER A 390 -6.78 8.40 -12.35
CA SER A 390 -6.89 7.33 -13.34
C SER A 390 -7.74 7.73 -14.55
N ARG A 391 -7.71 6.89 -15.60
CA ARG A 391 -8.75 6.86 -16.63
C ARG A 391 -10.08 6.56 -15.93
N SER A 392 -11.07 7.43 -16.09
CA SER A 392 -12.34 7.30 -15.36
C SER A 392 -13.47 8.04 -16.06
N ILE A 393 -14.67 7.48 -15.95
CA ILE A 393 -15.93 8.19 -16.25
C ILE A 393 -16.54 8.83 -15.00
N SER A 394 -16.07 8.46 -13.79
CA SER A 394 -16.56 8.97 -12.51
C SER A 394 -15.79 10.20 -12.02
N TYR A 395 -14.58 10.42 -12.56
CA TYR A 395 -13.73 11.57 -12.27
C TYR A 395 -13.12 12.13 -13.56
N TYR A 396 -12.94 13.44 -13.60
CA TYR A 396 -12.20 14.16 -14.64
C TYR A 396 -11.24 15.14 -13.94
N ASN A 397 -9.93 14.98 -14.13
CA ASN A 397 -8.88 15.77 -13.45
C ASN A 397 -9.10 15.87 -11.91
N GLY A 398 -9.49 14.74 -11.32
CA GLY A 398 -9.79 14.60 -9.90
C GLY A 398 -11.12 15.18 -9.42
N ILE A 399 -11.93 15.78 -10.29
CA ILE A 399 -13.28 16.27 -9.97
C ILE A 399 -14.30 15.17 -10.28
N THR A 400 -15.23 14.90 -9.37
CA THR A 400 -16.28 13.90 -9.64
C THR A 400 -17.24 14.39 -10.72
N THR A 401 -17.62 13.51 -11.65
CA THR A 401 -18.59 13.78 -12.71
C THR A 401 -20.04 13.56 -12.25
N ASN A 402 -20.25 12.89 -11.11
CA ASN A 402 -21.56 12.65 -10.53
C ASN A 402 -22.05 13.88 -9.75
N LEU A 403 -22.49 14.90 -10.48
CA LEU A 403 -22.92 16.21 -9.98
C LEU A 403 -24.43 16.48 -10.21
N ARG A 404 -25.21 15.40 -10.32
CA ARG A 404 -26.67 15.50 -10.37
C ARG A 404 -27.21 16.00 -9.04
#